data_AF-A0A4Q3H585-F1
#
_entry.id   AF-A0A4Q3H585-F1
#
_cell.length_a   1.000
_cell.length_b   1.000
_cell.length_c   1.000
_cell.angle_alpha   90.00
_cell.angle_beta   90.00
_cell.angle_gamma   90.00
#
_symmetry.space_group_name_H-M   'P 1'
#
loop_
_entity.id
_entity.type
_entity.pdbx_description
1 polymer ?
#
loop_
_entity_poly.entity_id
_entity_poly.type
_entity_poly.pdbx_seq_one_letter_code
_entity_poly.pdbx_strand_id
1 'polypeptide(L)'
;MTYLGYGLAQGEGFIVVTGEVGTGKTMLVGRLMATIDRARLTAINLVSTQLEGEDILRIVALALGVATDAAAKGQLLARIERFLHEQARGGKRTLLIVDEAQNLPMSALEELRMLSNFQ
;
A
#
# COMPACT_ATOMS: atom_id res chain seq x y z
N MET A 1 14.98 -2.33 -12.51
CA MET A 1 14.08 -3.48 -12.74
C MET A 1 14.33 -4.62 -11.76
N THR A 2 15.58 -5.02 -11.48
CA THR A 2 15.91 -6.21 -10.68
C THR A 2 15.53 -6.12 -9.19
N TYR A 3 15.64 -4.97 -8.53
CA TYR A 3 15.32 -4.85 -7.09
C TYR A 3 13.82 -4.87 -6.76
N LEU A 4 12.98 -4.26 -7.61
CA LEU A 4 11.53 -4.18 -7.35
C LEU A 4 10.84 -5.54 -7.56
N GLY A 5 11.22 -6.25 -8.63
CA GLY A 5 10.73 -7.61 -8.88
C GLY A 5 11.19 -8.62 -7.84
N TYR A 6 12.38 -8.44 -7.27
CA TYR A 6 12.93 -9.32 -6.23
C TYR A 6 12.31 -9.04 -4.86
N GLY A 7 12.15 -7.78 -4.47
CA GLY A 7 11.43 -7.38 -3.24
C GLY A 7 9.95 -7.80 -3.29
N LEU A 8 9.32 -7.67 -4.46
CA LEU A 8 8.01 -8.28 -4.69
C LEU A 8 8.13 -9.81 -4.51
N ALA A 9 9.02 -10.53 -5.19
CA ALA A 9 9.08 -12.00 -5.10
C ALA A 9 9.32 -12.59 -3.69
N GLN A 10 10.05 -11.91 -2.80
CA GLN A 10 10.42 -12.41 -1.46
C GLN A 10 9.31 -12.31 -0.41
N GLY A 11 8.25 -11.52 -0.64
CA GLY A 11 7.16 -11.43 0.33
C GLY A 11 7.51 -10.69 1.63
N GLU A 12 8.69 -10.08 1.74
CA GLU A 12 9.11 -9.31 2.91
C GLU A 12 9.19 -7.81 2.61
N GLY A 13 8.52 -7.02 3.44
CA GLY A 13 8.94 -5.67 3.79
C GLY A 13 8.72 -4.54 2.77
N PHE A 14 8.73 -3.31 3.31
CA PHE A 14 8.65 -2.07 2.56
C PHE A 14 9.71 -1.97 1.47
N ILE A 15 9.29 -1.52 0.28
CA ILE A 15 10.20 -1.16 -0.80
C ILE A 15 10.20 0.36 -0.91
N VAL A 16 11.34 0.98 -0.69
CA VAL A 16 11.52 2.42 -0.84
C VAL A 16 12.21 2.70 -2.17
N VAL A 17 11.63 3.60 -2.97
CA VAL A 17 12.20 4.08 -4.24
C VAL A 17 12.51 5.56 -4.09
N THR A 18 13.80 5.91 -4.00
CA THR A 18 14.27 7.30 -3.91
C THR A 18 14.88 7.77 -5.23
N GLY A 19 14.86 9.08 -5.43
CA GLY A 19 15.42 9.75 -6.60
C GLY A 19 14.95 11.21 -6.66
N GLU A 20 15.67 12.06 -7.38
CA GLU A 20 15.33 13.48 -7.51
C GLU A 20 13.96 13.71 -8.20
N VAL A 21 13.39 14.91 -8.06
CA VAL A 21 12.17 15.29 -8.77
C VAL A 21 12.42 15.21 -10.28
N GLY A 22 11.50 14.61 -11.03
CA GLY A 22 11.65 14.45 -12.49
C GLY A 22 12.46 13.22 -12.94
N THR A 23 12.96 12.39 -12.02
CA THR A 23 13.69 11.13 -12.37
C THR A 23 12.78 10.00 -12.87
N GLY A 24 11.49 10.26 -13.06
CA GLY A 24 10.55 9.28 -13.62
C GLY A 24 10.01 8.24 -12.62
N LYS A 25 10.07 8.48 -11.31
CA LYS A 25 9.53 7.58 -10.27
C LYS A 25 8.06 7.22 -10.51
N THR A 26 7.21 8.22 -10.73
CA THR A 26 5.79 8.01 -11.06
C THR A 26 5.60 7.24 -12.38
N MET A 27 6.48 7.46 -13.38
CA MET A 27 6.46 6.70 -14.64
C MET A 27 6.84 5.23 -14.41
N LEU A 28 7.79 4.96 -13.52
CA LEU A 28 8.19 3.60 -13.11
C LEU A 28 7.03 2.89 -12.40
N VAL A 29 6.35 3.56 -11.48
CA VAL A 29 5.13 3.05 -10.82
C VAL A 29 4.05 2.73 -11.85
N GLY A 30 3.77 3.66 -12.78
CA GLY A 30 2.79 3.44 -13.84
C GLY A 30 3.11 2.23 -14.73
N ARG A 31 4.39 2.06 -15.10
CA ARG A 31 4.84 0.86 -15.84
C ARG A 31 4.68 -0.42 -15.02
N LEU A 32 5.02 -0.40 -13.73
CA LEU A 32 4.83 -1.56 -12.85
C LEU A 32 3.36 -1.98 -12.80
N MET A 33 2.46 -1.01 -12.57
CA MET A 33 1.02 -1.23 -12.56
C MET A 33 0.51 -1.87 -13.86
N ALA A 34 1.06 -1.47 -15.01
CA ALA A 34 0.71 -2.04 -16.31
C ALA A 34 1.22 -3.48 -16.53
N THR A 35 2.25 -3.91 -15.79
CA THR A 35 2.83 -5.26 -15.90
C THR A 35 2.28 -6.26 -14.87
N ILE A 36 1.45 -5.79 -13.93
CA ILE A 36 0.95 -6.62 -12.85
C ILE A 36 -0.15 -7.58 -13.34
N ASP A 37 0.02 -8.85 -13.02
CA ASP A 37 -1.03 -9.86 -13.14
C ASP A 37 -2.05 -9.69 -12.01
N ARG A 38 -3.22 -9.13 -12.36
CA ARG A 38 -4.33 -8.89 -11.44
C ARG A 38 -4.95 -10.17 -10.86
N ALA A 39 -4.70 -11.34 -11.46
CA ALA A 39 -5.15 -12.60 -10.91
C ALA A 39 -4.35 -13.00 -9.65
N ARG A 40 -3.10 -12.52 -9.55
CA ARG A 40 -2.16 -12.88 -8.47
C ARG A 40 -1.84 -11.72 -7.53
N LEU A 41 -2.14 -10.48 -7.93
CA LEU A 41 -1.79 -9.30 -7.17
C LEU A 41 -2.87 -8.21 -7.24
N THR A 42 -3.33 -7.78 -6.07
CA THR A 42 -4.22 -6.64 -5.87
C THR A 42 -3.36 -5.41 -5.59
N ALA A 43 -3.27 -4.51 -6.57
CA ALA A 43 -2.40 -3.35 -6.50
C ALA A 43 -3.19 -2.05 -6.31
N ILE A 44 -2.73 -1.22 -5.38
CA ILE A 44 -3.32 0.08 -5.05
C ILE A 44 -2.25 1.14 -5.15
N ASN A 45 -2.60 2.28 -5.74
CA ASN A 45 -1.73 3.45 -5.79
C ASN A 45 -2.40 4.62 -5.06
N LEU A 46 -1.74 5.11 -4.03
CA LEU A 46 -2.09 6.32 -3.32
C LEU A 46 -1.13 7.43 -3.74
N VAL A 47 -1.65 8.52 -4.28
CA VAL A 47 -0.86 9.73 -4.51
C VAL A 47 -1.03 10.59 -3.28
N SER A 48 0.08 10.86 -2.58
CA SER A 48 0.05 11.58 -1.31
C SER A 48 -0.53 13.00 -1.47
N THR A 49 -1.53 13.29 -0.64
CA THR A 49 -1.97 14.64 -0.27
C THR A 49 -1.70 14.77 1.23
N GLN A 50 -1.60 15.97 1.80
CA GLN A 50 -1.36 16.15 3.25
C GLN A 50 -2.49 15.49 4.06
N LEU A 51 -2.26 14.26 4.50
CA LEU A 51 -3.24 13.41 5.16
C LEU A 51 -2.74 13.06 6.56
N GLU A 52 -3.62 13.15 7.55
CA GLU A 52 -3.30 12.74 8.92
C GLU A 52 -3.32 11.21 9.05
N GLY A 53 -2.75 10.68 10.15
CA GLY A 53 -2.58 9.23 10.33
C GLY A 53 -3.88 8.43 10.26
N GLU A 54 -4.99 8.92 10.82
CA GLU A 54 -6.26 8.19 10.72
C GLU A 54 -6.85 8.18 9.30
N ASP A 55 -6.58 9.22 8.52
CA ASP A 55 -7.06 9.33 7.14
C ASP A 55 -6.36 8.33 6.23
N ILE A 56 -5.08 8.04 6.45
CA ILE A 56 -4.37 7.06 5.61
C ILE A 56 -4.99 5.67 5.72
N LEU A 57 -5.38 5.24 6.92
CA LEU A 57 -6.04 3.95 7.12
C LEU A 57 -7.40 3.90 6.40
N ARG A 58 -8.17 4.99 6.46
CA ARG A 58 -9.48 5.06 5.79
C ARG A 58 -9.32 5.03 4.28
N ILE A 59 -8.34 5.75 3.75
CA ILE A 59 -8.03 5.78 2.32
C ILE A 59 -7.56 4.41 1.84
N VAL A 60 -6.67 3.76 2.59
CA VAL A 60 -6.23 2.39 2.29
C VAL A 60 -7.42 1.44 2.28
N ALA A 61 -8.29 1.48 3.30
CA ALA A 61 -9.49 0.65 3.35
C ALA A 61 -10.42 0.90 2.14
N LEU A 62 -10.71 2.16 1.82
CA LEU A 62 -11.52 2.52 0.66
C LEU A 62 -10.91 1.98 -0.64
N ALA A 63 -9.60 2.12 -0.82
CA ALA A 63 -8.91 1.63 -2.01
C ALA A 63 -8.86 0.10 -2.11
N LEU A 64 -8.89 -0.61 -0.97
CA LEU A 64 -9.03 -2.06 -0.89
C LEU A 64 -10.49 -2.53 -1.10
N GLY A 65 -11.46 -1.62 -1.18
CA GLY A 65 -12.89 -1.95 -1.20
C GLY A 65 -13.43 -2.42 0.16
N VAL A 66 -12.73 -2.10 1.24
CA VAL A 66 -13.13 -2.41 2.62
C VAL A 66 -14.05 -1.31 3.15
N ALA A 67 -15.16 -1.71 3.78
CA ALA A 67 -16.12 -0.78 4.34
C ALA A 67 -15.52 0.06 5.49
N THR A 68 -15.80 1.37 5.48
CA THR A 68 -15.24 2.38 6.41
C THR A 68 -16.27 3.11 7.27
N ASP A 69 -17.55 2.73 7.16
CA ASP A 69 -18.73 3.21 7.89
C ASP A 69 -18.43 3.55 9.34
N ALA A 70 -18.33 4.86 9.65
CA ALA A 70 -18.09 5.45 10.98
C ALA A 70 -17.19 4.63 11.92
N ALA A 71 -16.24 3.88 11.33
CA ALA A 71 -15.58 2.80 12.03
C ALA A 71 -14.53 3.43 12.93
N ALA A 72 -14.49 3.00 14.21
CA ALA A 72 -13.36 3.31 15.07
C ALA A 72 -12.08 2.69 14.47
N LYS A 73 -10.92 3.31 14.72
CA LYS A 73 -9.62 2.87 14.19
C LYS A 73 -9.38 1.35 14.33
N GLY A 74 -9.66 0.79 15.51
CA GLY A 74 -9.47 -0.65 15.75
C GLY A 74 -10.35 -1.54 14.86
N GLN A 75 -11.60 -1.12 14.59
CA GLN A 75 -12.49 -1.84 13.68
C GLN A 75 -12.00 -1.74 12.23
N LEU A 76 -11.49 -0.57 11.83
CA LEU A 76 -10.94 -0.35 10.51
C LEU A 76 -9.71 -1.25 10.26
N LEU A 77 -8.78 -1.28 11.22
CA LEU A 77 -7.61 -2.17 11.18
C LEU A 77 -8.02 -3.64 11.09
N ALA A 78 -8.95 -4.10 11.93
CA ALA A 78 -9.43 -5.49 11.90
C ALA A 78 -10.09 -5.86 10.56
N ARG A 79 -10.76 -4.91 9.90
CA ARG A 79 -11.36 -5.12 8.57
C ARG A 79 -10.30 -5.19 7.47
N ILE A 80 -9.28 -4.32 7.52
CA ILE A 80 -8.13 -4.37 6.60
C ILE A 80 -7.37 -5.68 6.77
N GLU A 81 -7.03 -6.05 8.00
CA GLU A 81 -6.34 -7.30 8.33
C GLU A 81 -7.09 -8.52 7.79
N ARG A 82 -8.40 -8.60 8.02
CA ARG A 82 -9.23 -9.68 7.47
C ARG A 82 -9.15 -9.73 5.94
N PHE A 83 -9.26 -8.58 5.27
CA PHE A 83 -9.13 -8.51 3.81
C PHE A 83 -7.76 -9.02 3.34
N LEU A 84 -6.66 -8.60 3.98
CA LEU A 84 -5.31 -9.03 3.63
C LEU A 84 -5.14 -10.55 3.80
N HIS A 85 -5.67 -11.12 4.88
CA HIS A 85 -5.67 -12.57 5.08
C HIS A 85 -6.51 -13.30 4.03
N GLU A 86 -7.67 -12.79 3.65
CA GLU A 86 -8.50 -13.39 2.60
C GLU A 86 -7.79 -13.39 1.24
N GLN A 87 -7.11 -12.28 0.88
CA GLN A 87 -6.28 -12.22 -0.33
C GLN A 87 -5.18 -13.29 -0.27
N ALA A 88 -4.42 -13.33 0.84
CA ALA A 88 -3.32 -14.26 1.02
C ALA A 88 -3.78 -15.73 0.93
N ARG A 89 -4.89 -16.08 1.58
CA ARG A 89 -5.51 -17.42 1.50
C ARG A 89 -5.96 -17.78 0.09
N GLY A 90 -6.38 -16.78 -0.69
CA GLY A 90 -6.69 -16.93 -2.12
C GLY A 90 -5.47 -16.97 -3.04
N GLY A 91 -4.24 -16.99 -2.50
CA GLY A 91 -3.00 -16.94 -3.28
C GLY A 91 -2.74 -15.58 -3.94
N LYS A 92 -3.48 -14.54 -3.54
CA LYS A 92 -3.32 -13.18 -4.03
C LYS A 92 -2.50 -12.36 -3.04
N ARG A 93 -1.65 -11.51 -3.58
CA ARG A 93 -0.83 -10.59 -2.79
C ARG A 93 -1.36 -9.18 -2.91
N THR A 94 -1.27 -8.41 -1.84
CA THR A 94 -1.66 -7.00 -1.86
C THR A 94 -0.40 -6.15 -1.99
N LEU A 95 -0.40 -5.18 -2.92
CA LEU A 95 0.65 -4.19 -3.10
C LEU A 95 0.05 -2.80 -2.88
N LEU A 96 0.52 -2.13 -1.84
CA LEU A 96 0.23 -0.72 -1.60
C LEU A 96 1.41 0.11 -2.11
N ILE A 97 1.15 1.00 -3.05
CA ILE A 97 2.09 1.99 -3.55
C ILE A 97 1.69 3.35 -3.00
N VAL A 98 2.65 4.06 -2.43
CA VAL A 98 2.49 5.42 -1.95
C VAL A 98 3.45 6.30 -2.73
N ASP A 99 2.92 7.08 -3.67
CA ASP A 99 3.69 8.10 -4.39
C ASP A 99 3.77 9.38 -3.55
N GLU A 100 4.86 10.13 -3.72
CA GLU A 100 5.12 11.37 -2.95
C GLU A 100 5.12 11.12 -1.42
N ALA A 101 5.58 9.95 -0.97
CA ALA A 101 5.59 9.53 0.44
C ALA A 101 6.37 10.48 1.37
N GLN A 102 7.30 11.28 0.85
CA GLN A 102 8.00 12.31 1.61
C GLN A 102 7.07 13.43 2.13
N ASN A 103 5.87 13.57 1.55
CA ASN A 103 4.86 14.53 1.99
C ASN A 103 3.97 13.98 3.13
N LEU A 104 4.11 12.71 3.49
CA LEU A 104 3.35 12.13 4.59
C LEU A 104 3.90 12.58 5.95
N PRO A 105 3.02 12.89 6.92
CA PRO A 105 3.45 13.11 8.28
C PRO A 105 3.94 11.80 8.92
N MET A 106 4.76 11.93 9.96
CA MET A 106 5.30 10.78 10.70
C MET A 106 4.19 9.86 11.24
N SER A 107 3.07 10.43 11.67
CA SER A 107 1.91 9.66 12.14
C SER A 107 1.37 8.71 11.06
N ALA A 108 1.27 9.15 9.81
CA ALA A 108 0.82 8.32 8.70
C ALA A 108 1.84 7.21 8.36
N LEU A 109 3.14 7.51 8.43
CA LEU A 109 4.20 6.51 8.25
C LEU A 109 4.14 5.42 9.33
N GLU A 110 3.85 5.78 10.58
CA GLU A 110 3.67 4.81 11.67
C GLU A 110 2.46 3.91 11.45
N GLU A 111 1.34 4.45 10.97
CA GLU A 111 0.17 3.61 10.63
C GLU A 111 0.49 2.62 9.49
N LEU A 112 1.20 3.07 8.44
CA LEU A 112 1.67 2.18 7.38
C LEU A 112 2.60 1.10 7.92
N ARG A 113 3.52 1.45 8.83
CA ARG A 113 4.42 0.50 9.49
C ARG A 113 3.66 -0.53 10.33
N MET A 114 2.59 -0.13 11.01
CA MET A 114 1.74 -1.08 11.73
C MET A 114 0.99 -1.99 10.76
N LEU A 115 0.50 -1.48 9.61
CA LEU A 115 -0.13 -2.30 8.57
C LEU A 115 0.82 -3.36 8.00
N SER A 116 2.11 -3.07 7.86
CA SER A 116 3.07 -4.06 7.34
C SER A 116 3.34 -5.20 8.32
N ASN A 117 2.91 -5.13 9.58
CA ASN A 117 3.10 -6.21 10.55
C ASN A 117 2.06 -7.32 10.46
N PHE A 118 1.01 -7.16 9.64
CA PHE A 118 -0.06 -8.15 9.46
C PHE A 118 0.33 -9.30 8.50
N GLN A 119 1.62 -9.63 8.40
CA GLN A 119 2.12 -10.69 7.51
C GLN A 119 1.90 -12.10 8.08
#